data_AF-O01642-F1
#
_entry.id   AF-O01642-F1
#
_cell.length_a   1.000
_cell.length_b   1.000
_cell.length_c   1.000
_cell.angle_alpha   90.00
_cell.angle_beta   90.00
_cell.angle_gamma   90.00
#
_symmetry.space_group_name_H-M   'P 1'
#
loop_
_entity.id
_entity.type
_entity.pdbx_description
1 polymer ?
#
loop_
_entity_poly.entity_id
_entity_poly.type
_entity_poly.pdbx_seq_one_letter_code
_entity_poly.pdbx_strand_id
1 'polypeptide(L)'
;DPVLLMNEEFKCESWQFERESGYESITTELEWVCDDAYKLAVGQSFFFVGSVLGTIFFGYLADRIGRLKACMLTTLTGAFGDFITSFVHSLPFFSAGRFIAGLSTDTQYILMYILVFEYLSPKRRTLGLNIV
;
A
#
# COMPACT_ATOMS: atom_id res chain seq x y z
N ASP A 1 -50.10 3.66 2.14
CA ASP A 1 -49.10 4.74 2.02
C ASP A 1 -47.76 4.21 1.52
N PRO A 2 -47.28 4.63 0.34
CA PRO A 2 -46.10 4.06 -0.34
C PRO A 2 -44.76 4.51 0.25
N VAL A 3 -44.75 5.21 1.40
CA VAL A 3 -43.54 5.78 2.02
C VAL A 3 -42.80 4.77 2.91
N LEU A 4 -43.44 3.66 3.31
CA LEU A 4 -42.85 2.66 4.22
C LEU A 4 -41.99 1.59 3.53
N LEU A 5 -42.04 1.44 2.20
CA LEU A 5 -41.21 0.46 1.46
C LEU A 5 -39.86 1.01 1.00
N MET A 6 -39.52 2.26 1.37
CA MET A 6 -38.26 2.89 0.99
C MET A 6 -37.18 2.75 2.09
N ASN A 7 -37.46 1.98 3.15
CA ASN A 7 -36.59 1.77 4.32
C ASN A 7 -36.28 0.29 4.58
N GLU A 8 -36.42 -0.60 3.59
CA GLU A 8 -35.80 -1.93 3.67
C GLU A 8 -34.41 -1.86 3.02
N GLU A 9 -33.37 -1.90 3.85
CA GLU A 9 -32.01 -2.16 3.39
C GLU A 9 -31.98 -3.56 2.76
N PHE A 10 -31.96 -3.62 1.43
CA PHE A 10 -31.76 -4.88 0.70
C PHE A 10 -30.38 -5.42 1.06
N LYS A 11 -30.34 -6.47 1.89
CA LYS A 11 -29.10 -7.17 2.23
C LYS A 11 -28.62 -7.97 1.03
N CYS A 12 -27.31 -7.93 0.84
CA CYS A 12 -26.63 -8.72 -0.17
C CYS A 12 -26.59 -10.19 0.26
N GLU A 13 -27.35 -11.03 -0.42
CA GLU A 13 -27.47 -12.47 -0.09
C GLU A 13 -26.58 -13.37 -0.95
N SER A 14 -26.22 -12.94 -2.16
CA SER A 14 -25.38 -13.72 -3.07
C SER A 14 -24.50 -12.83 -3.96
N TRP A 15 -23.30 -13.32 -4.25
CA TRP A 15 -22.32 -12.66 -5.12
C TRP A 15 -21.62 -13.70 -6.00
N GLN A 16 -21.17 -13.27 -7.17
CA GLN A 16 -20.37 -14.09 -8.08
C GLN A 16 -19.13 -13.29 -8.48
N PHE A 17 -17.96 -13.91 -8.40
CA PHE A 17 -16.70 -13.28 -8.78
C PHE A 17 -16.33 -13.68 -10.20
N GLU A 18 -16.29 -12.70 -11.10
CA GLU A 18 -15.70 -12.87 -12.43
C GLU A 18 -14.17 -12.87 -12.30
N ARG A 19 -13.51 -13.98 -12.67
CA ARG A 19 -12.07 -14.15 -12.53
C ARG A 19 -11.40 -14.07 -13.89
N GLU A 20 -10.68 -12.98 -14.14
CA GLU A 20 -9.88 -12.85 -15.34
C GLU A 20 -8.64 -13.75 -15.22
N SER A 21 -8.49 -14.71 -16.15
CA SER A 21 -7.38 -15.70 -16.15
C SER A 21 -7.24 -16.53 -14.87
N GLY A 22 -8.32 -16.71 -14.10
CA GLY A 22 -8.30 -17.47 -12.85
C GLY A 22 -7.62 -16.77 -11.67
N TYR A 23 -7.35 -15.46 -11.78
CA TYR A 23 -6.76 -14.67 -10.69
C TYR A 23 -7.74 -14.54 -9.51
N GLU A 24 -7.23 -14.82 -8.30
CA GLU A 24 -7.92 -14.56 -7.05
C GLU A 24 -7.22 -13.43 -6.30
N SER A 25 -8.00 -12.44 -5.90
CA SER A 25 -7.55 -11.35 -5.04
C SER A 25 -7.91 -11.65 -3.60
N ILE A 26 -7.27 -10.97 -2.65
CA ILE A 26 -7.59 -11.14 -1.23
C ILE A 26 -9.07 -10.86 -0.90
N THR A 27 -9.71 -9.94 -1.63
CA THR A 27 -11.14 -9.64 -1.45
C THR A 27 -12.04 -10.75 -1.95
N THR A 28 -11.61 -11.50 -2.98
CA THR A 28 -12.36 -12.65 -3.48
C THR A 28 -12.09 -13.91 -2.68
N GLU A 29 -10.87 -14.12 -2.19
CA GLU A 29 -10.51 -15.27 -1.35
C GLU A 29 -11.15 -15.20 0.04
N LEU A 30 -11.20 -14.02 0.64
CA LEU A 30 -11.77 -13.80 1.98
C LEU A 30 -13.20 -13.28 1.96
N GLU A 31 -13.82 -13.23 0.77
CA GLU A 31 -15.21 -12.81 0.55
C GLU A 31 -15.53 -11.44 1.19
N TRP A 32 -14.62 -10.47 1.05
CA TRP A 32 -14.82 -9.10 1.56
C TRP A 32 -15.74 -8.30 0.64
N VAL A 33 -17.01 -8.66 0.66
CA VAL A 33 -18.08 -8.02 -0.10
C VAL A 33 -19.17 -7.51 0.83
N CYS A 34 -20.01 -6.61 0.31
CA CYS A 34 -21.21 -6.15 0.99
C CYS A 34 -20.92 -5.59 2.40
N ASP A 35 -21.47 -6.17 3.47
CA ASP A 35 -21.25 -5.69 4.85
C ASP A 35 -19.77 -5.76 5.28
N ASP A 36 -18.97 -6.60 4.63
CA ASP A 36 -17.55 -6.79 4.91
C ASP A 36 -16.63 -6.05 3.93
N ALA A 37 -17.17 -5.30 2.97
CA ALA A 37 -16.37 -4.56 1.99
C ALA A 37 -15.44 -3.52 2.63
N TYR A 38 -15.81 -3.00 3.81
CA TYR A 38 -14.99 -2.04 4.55
C TYR A 38 -13.64 -2.63 5.01
N LYS A 39 -13.53 -3.96 5.15
CA LYS A 39 -12.31 -4.64 5.61
C LYS A 39 -11.11 -4.35 4.72
N LEU A 40 -11.32 -4.27 3.40
CA LEU A 40 -10.28 -3.84 2.47
C LEU A 40 -9.84 -2.40 2.75
N ALA A 41 -10.81 -1.49 2.92
CA ALA A 41 -10.55 -0.08 3.16
C ALA A 41 -9.79 0.14 4.48
N VAL A 42 -10.08 -0.65 5.52
CA VAL A 42 -9.33 -0.66 6.77
C VAL A 42 -7.87 -1.03 6.53
N GLY A 43 -7.60 -2.13 5.81
CA GLY A 43 -6.22 -2.51 5.51
C GLY A 43 -5.46 -1.45 4.68
N GLN A 44 -6.12 -0.82 3.71
CA GLN A 44 -5.55 0.29 2.94
C GLN A 44 -5.33 1.55 3.80
N SER A 45 -6.19 1.82 4.78
CA SER A 45 -5.99 2.92 5.72
C SER A 45 -4.70 2.72 6.53
N PHE A 46 -4.47 1.49 7.02
CA PHE A 46 -3.23 1.16 7.71
C PHE A 46 -1.99 1.28 6.82
N PHE A 47 -2.10 1.01 5.52
CA PHE A 47 -1.03 1.27 4.56
C PHE A 47 -0.64 2.75 4.53
N PHE A 48 -1.61 3.67 4.40
CA PHE A 48 -1.33 5.11 4.40
C PHE A 48 -0.82 5.63 5.73
N VAL A 49 -1.33 5.11 6.86
CA VAL A 49 -0.76 5.44 8.18
C VAL A 49 0.70 4.99 8.26
N GLY A 50 1.00 3.79 7.75
CA GLY A 50 2.35 3.29 7.59
C GLY A 50 3.21 4.23 6.75
N SER A 51 2.72 4.71 5.60
CA SER A 51 3.51 5.56 4.69
C SER A 51 3.91 6.90 5.30
N VAL A 52 3.01 7.52 6.07
CA VAL A 52 3.31 8.75 6.83
C VAL A 52 4.39 8.50 7.88
N LEU A 53 4.23 7.45 8.70
CA LEU A 53 5.19 7.13 9.76
C LEU A 53 6.55 6.69 9.18
N GLY A 54 6.52 5.94 8.09
CA GLY A 54 7.68 5.49 7.35
C GLY A 54 8.51 6.66 6.82
N THR A 55 7.86 7.66 6.25
CA THR A 55 8.51 8.88 5.74
C THR A 55 9.29 9.60 6.84
N ILE A 56 8.70 9.70 8.05
CA ILE A 56 9.38 10.32 9.20
C ILE A 56 10.57 9.46 9.65
N PHE A 57 10.36 8.16 9.84
CA PHE A 57 11.36 7.25 10.39
C PHE A 57 12.55 7.03 9.43
N PHE A 58 12.26 6.60 8.20
CA PHE A 58 13.29 6.33 7.21
C PHE A 58 13.90 7.61 6.62
N GLY A 59 13.14 8.71 6.60
CA GLY A 59 13.68 10.04 6.27
C GLY A 59 14.77 10.46 7.26
N TYR A 60 14.47 10.38 8.57
CA TYR A 60 15.48 10.63 9.61
C TYR A 60 16.67 9.67 9.49
N LEU A 61 16.40 8.39 9.22
CA LEU A 61 17.46 7.39 9.07
C LEU A 61 18.37 7.72 7.86
N ALA A 62 17.79 8.15 6.73
CA ALA A 62 18.53 8.53 5.53
C ALA A 62 19.55 9.64 5.77
N ASP A 63 19.23 10.60 6.63
CA ASP A 63 20.15 11.68 7.00
C ASP A 63 21.29 11.20 7.91
N ARG A 64 21.11 10.08 8.64
CA ARG A 64 22.09 9.55 9.60
C ARG A 64 23.02 8.50 9.02
N ILE A 65 22.48 7.53 8.28
CA ILE A 65 23.26 6.40 7.74
C ILE A 65 23.62 6.59 6.25
N GLY A 66 23.06 7.62 5.61
CA GLY A 66 23.20 7.93 4.20
C GLY A 66 22.01 7.43 3.36
N ARG A 67 21.68 8.21 2.31
CA ARG A 67 20.49 7.99 1.47
C ARG A 67 20.47 6.63 0.76
N LEU A 68 21.61 6.17 0.24
CA LEU A 68 21.67 4.87 -0.46
C LEU A 68 21.35 3.69 0.45
N LYS A 69 21.92 3.67 1.67
CA LYS A 69 21.66 2.60 2.64
C LYS A 69 20.23 2.64 3.15
N ALA A 70 19.71 3.84 3.43
CA ALA A 70 18.31 3.99 3.83
C ALA A 70 17.36 3.53 2.72
N CYS A 71 17.67 3.80 1.45
CA CYS A 71 16.85 3.31 0.34
C CYS A 71 16.85 1.78 0.24
N MET A 72 17.99 1.12 0.47
CA MET A 72 18.03 -0.34 0.51
C MET A 72 17.19 -0.90 1.68
N LEU A 73 17.25 -0.26 2.85
CA LEU A 73 16.45 -0.67 4.01
C LEU A 73 14.94 -0.47 3.78
N THR A 74 14.53 0.63 3.15
CA THR A 74 13.12 0.84 2.79
C THR A 74 12.65 -0.24 1.83
N THR A 75 13.42 -0.55 0.78
CA THR A 75 13.05 -1.61 -0.18
C THR A 75 12.93 -2.98 0.49
N LEU A 76 13.86 -3.32 1.40
CA LEU A 76 13.78 -4.59 2.15
C LEU A 76 12.55 -4.63 3.06
N THR A 77 12.21 -3.51 3.71
CA THR A 77 11.03 -3.41 4.58
C THR A 77 9.74 -3.57 3.78
N GLY A 78 9.65 -2.93 2.61
CA GLY A 78 8.53 -3.06 1.69
C GLY A 78 8.35 -4.49 1.20
N ALA A 79 9.43 -5.10 0.68
CA ALA A 79 9.43 -6.48 0.22
C ALA A 79 9.00 -7.46 1.32
N PHE A 80 9.44 -7.24 2.56
CA PHE A 80 9.03 -8.05 3.70
C PHE A 80 7.53 -7.86 4.04
N GLY A 81 7.02 -6.64 4.02
CA GLY A 81 5.60 -6.34 4.24
C GLY A 81 4.70 -6.96 3.16
N ASP A 82 5.10 -6.86 1.90
CA ASP A 82 4.39 -7.47 0.77
C ASP A 82 4.42 -9.00 0.85
N PHE A 83 5.58 -9.57 1.16
CA PHE A 83 5.72 -11.01 1.35
C PHE A 83 4.81 -11.53 2.45
N ILE A 84 4.76 -10.87 3.63
CA ILE A 84 3.83 -11.23 4.70
C ILE A 84 2.39 -11.17 4.19
N THR A 85 2.04 -10.08 3.51
CA THR A 85 0.67 -9.83 3.01
C THR A 85 0.20 -10.92 2.06
N SER A 86 1.09 -11.58 1.32
CA SER A 86 0.72 -12.70 0.44
C SER A 86 0.24 -13.97 1.17
N PHE A 87 0.53 -14.13 2.47
CA PHE A 87 0.16 -15.34 3.23
C PHE A 87 -0.95 -15.12 4.28
N VAL A 88 -1.54 -13.92 4.33
CA VAL A 88 -2.51 -13.57 5.36
C VAL A 88 -3.92 -14.01 4.99
N HIS A 89 -4.62 -14.61 5.96
CA HIS A 89 -6.02 -15.06 5.80
C HIS A 89 -6.98 -14.35 6.75
N SER A 90 -6.56 -13.23 7.34
CA SER A 90 -7.39 -12.47 8.27
C SER A 90 -7.07 -10.98 8.22
N LEU A 91 -8.07 -10.16 8.58
CA LEU A 91 -7.98 -8.71 8.54
C LEU A 91 -6.84 -8.13 9.41
N PRO A 92 -6.58 -8.58 10.65
CA PRO A 92 -5.52 -8.00 11.47
C PRO A 92 -4.12 -8.23 10.87
N PHE A 93 -3.85 -9.45 10.40
CA PHE A 93 -2.57 -9.77 9.76
C PHE A 93 -2.42 -9.08 8.42
N PHE A 94 -3.50 -8.98 7.63
CA PHE A 94 -3.51 -8.18 6.40
C PHE A 94 -3.17 -6.71 6.66
N SER A 95 -3.83 -6.10 7.65
CA SER A 95 -3.62 -4.70 8.01
C SER A 95 -2.19 -4.47 8.52
N ALA A 96 -1.63 -5.40 9.30
CA ALA A 96 -0.25 -5.33 9.76
C ALA A 96 0.76 -5.45 8.61
N GLY A 97 0.56 -6.40 7.69
CA GLY A 97 1.40 -6.54 6.49
C GLY A 97 1.36 -5.28 5.62
N ARG A 98 0.15 -4.74 5.40
CA ARG A 98 -0.06 -3.48 4.68
C ARG A 98 0.55 -2.28 5.38
N PHE A 99 0.49 -2.21 6.71
CA PHE A 99 1.19 -1.17 7.47
C PHE A 99 2.71 -1.23 7.25
N ILE A 100 3.31 -2.43 7.32
CA ILE A 100 4.76 -2.62 7.10
C ILE A 100 5.16 -2.26 5.67
N ALA A 101 4.38 -2.72 4.68
CA ALA A 101 4.59 -2.35 3.28
C ALA A 101 4.51 -0.82 3.11
N GLY A 102 3.50 -0.20 3.73
CA GLY A 102 3.29 1.24 3.73
C GLY A 102 4.49 2.03 4.25
N LEU A 103 5.15 1.58 5.33
CA LEU A 103 6.36 2.24 5.88
C LEU A 103 7.44 2.50 4.81
N SER A 104 7.51 1.68 3.78
CA SER A 104 8.51 1.81 2.72
C SER A 104 8.12 2.76 1.59
N THR A 105 6.84 2.81 1.21
CA THR A 105 6.39 3.27 -0.11
C THR A 105 6.79 4.71 -0.42
N ASP A 106 6.28 5.67 0.35
CA ASP A 106 6.51 7.10 0.09
C ASP A 106 8.00 7.46 0.23
N THR A 107 8.65 6.93 1.28
CA THR A 107 10.08 7.17 1.52
C THR A 107 10.94 6.64 0.39
N GLN A 108 10.65 5.44 -0.13
CA GLN A 108 11.42 4.84 -1.20
C GLN A 108 11.35 5.67 -2.49
N TYR A 109 10.16 6.15 -2.87
CA TYR A 109 10.02 7.04 -4.02
C TYR A 109 10.87 8.30 -3.83
N ILE A 110 10.73 8.99 -2.71
CA ILE A 110 11.46 10.23 -2.43
C ILE A 110 12.99 10.00 -2.44
N LEU A 111 13.47 8.94 -1.77
CA LEU A 111 14.90 8.64 -1.71
C LEU A 111 15.47 8.28 -3.09
N MET A 112 14.73 7.52 -3.91
CA MET A 112 15.14 7.23 -5.28
C MET A 112 15.25 8.49 -6.13
N TYR A 113 14.26 9.39 -6.07
CA TYR A 113 14.33 10.68 -6.77
C TYR A 113 15.55 11.48 -6.35
N ILE A 114 15.82 11.59 -5.03
CA ILE A 114 16.97 12.36 -4.54
C ILE A 114 18.29 11.73 -4.97
N LEU A 115 18.42 10.40 -4.90
CA LEU A 115 19.64 9.71 -5.34
C LEU A 115 19.90 9.98 -6.82
N VAL A 116 18.89 9.88 -7.68
CA VAL A 116 19.01 10.23 -9.11
C VAL A 116 19.56 11.65 -9.28
N PHE A 117 19.09 12.62 -8.50
CA PHE A 117 19.61 14.00 -8.53
C PHE A 117 21.04 14.16 -8.04
N GLU A 118 21.46 13.36 -7.05
CA GLU A 118 22.83 13.36 -6.53
C GLU A 118 23.81 12.78 -7.55
N TYR A 119 23.41 11.74 -8.29
CA TYR A 119 24.25 11.12 -9.33
C TYR A 119 24.27 11.90 -10.65
N LEU A 120 23.24 12.68 -10.96
CA LEU A 120 23.20 13.49 -12.18
C LEU A 120 24.06 14.75 -12.08
N SER A 121 24.92 14.95 -13.08
CA SER A 121 25.60 16.23 -13.28
C SER A 121 24.59 17.37 -13.47
N PRO A 122 24.86 18.61 -12.98
CA PRO A 122 23.91 19.73 -12.99
C PRO A 122 23.27 20.00 -14.36
N LYS A 123 24.01 19.80 -15.45
CA LYS A 123 23.54 20.02 -16.83
C LYS A 123 22.51 18.99 -17.33
N ARG A 124 22.41 17.82 -16.70
CA ARG A 124 21.53 16.72 -17.12
C ARG A 124 20.34 16.50 -16.17
N ARG A 125 20.21 17.31 -15.12
CA ARG A 125 19.14 17.18 -14.11
C ARG A 125 17.74 17.30 -14.71
N THR A 126 17.49 18.28 -15.57
CA THR A 126 16.19 18.46 -16.24
C THR A 126 15.85 17.32 -17.20
N LEU A 127 16.86 16.71 -17.82
CA LEU A 127 16.66 15.59 -18.75
C LEU A 127 16.37 14.30 -17.97
N GLY A 128 17.08 14.06 -16.86
CA GLY A 128 16.77 12.96 -15.95
C GLY A 128 15.37 13.05 -15.35
N LEU A 129 14.92 14.26 -15.01
CA LEU A 129 13.56 14.51 -14.52
C LEU A 129 12.43 14.18 -15.49
N ASN A 130 12.66 14.35 -16.80
CA ASN A 130 11.63 14.06 -17.81
C ASN A 130 11.59 12.58 -18.20
N ILE A 131 12.58 11.78 -17.76
CA ILE A 131 12.67 10.34 -18.06
C ILE A 131 12.07 9.50 -16.92
N VAL A 132 12.19 9.96 -15.67
CA VAL A 132 11.58 9.34 -14.48
C VAL A 132 10.12 9.72 -14.37
#